data_AF-A0A3D4US78-F1
#
_entry.id   AF-A0A3D4US78-F1
#
_cell.length_a   1.000
_cell.length_b   1.000
_cell.length_c   1.000
_cell.angle_alpha   90.00
_cell.angle_beta   90.00
_cell.angle_gamma   90.00
#
_symmetry.space_group_name_H-M   'P 1'
#
loop_
_entity.id
_entity.type
_entity.pdbx_description
1 polymer ?
#
loop_
_entity_poly.entity_id
_entity_poly.type
_entity_poly.pdbx_seq_one_letter_code
_entity_poly.pdbx_strand_id
1 'polypeptide(L)'
;VHDQVNLGIAIDLPNKDGSRNLVVPNIKGVNKMNFMEFLHAYAELIDKARSGKLQIDDYQGTTISITNPGTIGTVSSVPRLMQGQGAIIATGAIDYPAEYQSMSKDILNQLGISKVMTVTCTYDHRVIQGAESGSFLKKINDLLTGQENFYEEIFADLEIPYEPIPYSADTYSGPFGGNTDSLEYDKRAIGVWRLINMYRMRGHVLADLDPLGKEPKHVPELDLEYYGLSLWDLDREFYCGGFGGKEKAPLREIIKLLRDTYCGHIGADYMHLLDLEERRWLRQRMESSANKANLDKDDKKQILHKLNQAMAFEEFLHKKYIGHKRFSLEGADTLIPMIDAMLSQAANNDVEKVFFGMAHRGRLNILVNILNKPYHKVFAEFEGGIDPDSIQGSGDVKYHLGTKGIHKTAEGKELQLELMPNPSHLEAVDPVVEGAVRAMQDHHESENAQQKVLPVLMHGDAAFAGQGVVPETLNMSQLEGYKTGGTIHIII
;
A
#
# COMPACT_ATOMS: atom_id res chain seq x y z
N VAL A 1 -37.44 18.62 -21.33
CA VAL A 1 -36.52 18.21 -20.25
C VAL A 1 -35.81 16.96 -20.76
N HIS A 2 -34.48 16.91 -20.68
CA HIS A 2 -33.73 15.73 -21.12
C HIS A 2 -33.69 14.71 -19.97
N ASP A 3 -34.00 13.44 -20.24
CA ASP A 3 -33.95 12.36 -19.23
C ASP A 3 -32.51 11.90 -18.89
N GLN A 4 -31.53 12.40 -19.63
CA GLN A 4 -30.11 12.11 -19.48
C GLN A 4 -29.32 13.40 -19.43
N VAL A 5 -28.34 13.47 -18.53
CA VAL A 5 -27.35 14.54 -18.46
C VAL A 5 -26.13 14.12 -19.26
N ASN A 6 -25.82 14.85 -20.32
CA ASN A 6 -24.65 14.64 -21.15
C ASN A 6 -23.66 15.78 -20.91
N LEU A 7 -22.59 15.50 -20.17
CA LEU A 7 -21.62 16.49 -19.73
C LEU A 7 -20.57 16.72 -20.81
N GLY A 8 -20.60 17.88 -21.44
CA GLY A 8 -19.56 18.34 -22.36
C GLY A 8 -18.30 18.74 -21.61
N ILE A 9 -17.13 18.28 -22.08
CA ILE A 9 -15.84 18.58 -21.46
C ILE A 9 -14.98 19.28 -22.50
N ALA A 10 -14.57 20.51 -22.21
CA ALA A 10 -13.68 21.25 -23.09
C ALA A 10 -12.25 20.67 -23.03
N ILE A 11 -11.75 20.21 -24.17
CA ILE A 11 -10.42 19.62 -24.34
C ILE A 11 -9.63 20.48 -25.32
N ASP A 12 -8.50 20.99 -24.84
CA ASP A 12 -7.52 21.72 -25.66
C ASP A 12 -6.57 20.73 -26.34
N LEU A 13 -6.65 20.62 -27.67
CA LEU A 13 -5.86 19.69 -28.49
C LEU A 13 -4.78 20.47 -29.28
N PRO A 14 -3.49 20.11 -29.14
CA PRO A 14 -2.43 20.69 -29.96
C PRO A 14 -2.48 20.13 -31.39
N ASN A 15 -2.46 21.01 -32.38
CA ASN A 15 -2.30 20.66 -33.79
C ASN A 15 -0.81 20.51 -34.15
N LYS A 16 -0.53 19.82 -35.27
CA LYS A 16 0.83 19.57 -35.77
C LYS A 16 1.60 20.84 -36.14
N ASP A 17 0.90 21.94 -36.39
CA ASP A 17 1.44 23.25 -36.75
C ASP A 17 1.69 24.16 -35.52
N GLY A 18 1.45 23.64 -34.31
CA GLY A 18 1.57 24.40 -33.06
C GLY A 18 0.34 25.24 -32.71
N SER A 19 -0.69 25.29 -33.57
CA SER A 19 -1.99 25.86 -33.21
C SER A 19 -2.73 24.95 -32.23
N ARG A 20 -3.72 25.49 -31.53
CA ARG A 20 -4.51 24.75 -30.53
C ARG A 20 -5.97 24.79 -30.93
N ASN A 21 -6.63 23.63 -30.88
CA ASN A 21 -8.04 23.50 -31.20
C ASN A 21 -8.82 23.05 -29.96
N LEU A 22 -9.83 23.83 -29.59
CA LEU A 22 -10.73 23.50 -28.49
C LEU A 22 -11.89 22.68 -29.02
N VAL A 23 -12.02 21.46 -28.53
CA VAL A 23 -13.17 20.58 -28.82
C VAL A 23 -13.96 20.32 -27.55
N VAL A 24 -15.28 20.12 -27.67
CA VAL A 24 -16.16 19.86 -26.52
C VAL A 24 -16.98 18.60 -26.77
N PRO A 25 -16.37 17.41 -26.76
CA PRO A 25 -17.11 16.15 -26.73
C PRO A 25 -17.78 15.98 -25.36
N ASN A 26 -18.72 15.05 -25.24
CA ASN A 26 -19.49 14.83 -24.03
C ASN A 26 -19.48 13.38 -23.54
N ILE A 27 -19.62 13.21 -22.23
CA ILE A 27 -19.90 11.92 -21.59
C ILE A 27 -21.41 11.79 -21.48
N LYS A 28 -21.97 10.70 -22.03
CA LYS A 28 -23.42 10.46 -22.04
C LYS A 28 -23.89 9.95 -20.69
N GLY A 29 -25.05 10.43 -20.23
CA GLY A 29 -25.77 9.84 -19.09
C GLY A 29 -25.02 9.85 -17.76
N VAL A 30 -24.25 10.91 -17.47
CA VAL A 30 -23.45 11.00 -16.22
C VAL A 30 -24.30 10.95 -14.95
N ASN A 31 -25.59 11.28 -15.04
CA ASN A 31 -26.54 11.18 -13.92
C ASN A 31 -26.91 9.74 -13.54
N LYS A 32 -26.39 8.74 -14.25
CA LYS A 32 -26.61 7.31 -14.00
C LYS A 32 -25.32 6.57 -13.64
N MET A 33 -24.20 7.29 -13.53
CA MET A 33 -22.89 6.74 -13.23
C MET A 33 -22.54 6.98 -11.77
N ASN A 34 -21.83 6.04 -11.16
CA ASN A 34 -21.06 6.33 -9.95
C ASN A 34 -19.74 7.05 -10.32
N PHE A 35 -18.94 7.45 -9.33
CA PHE A 35 -17.73 8.24 -9.58
C PHE A 35 -16.65 7.45 -10.35
N MET A 36 -16.52 6.15 -10.07
CA MET A 36 -15.55 5.28 -10.74
C MET A 36 -15.88 5.07 -12.22
N GLU A 37 -17.16 4.81 -12.54
CA GLU A 37 -17.67 4.73 -13.91
C GLU A 37 -17.46 6.05 -14.66
N PHE A 38 -17.75 7.18 -14.00
CA PHE A 38 -17.50 8.51 -14.56
C PHE A 38 -16.01 8.73 -14.86
N LEU A 39 -15.12 8.35 -13.95
CA LEU A 39 -13.67 8.49 -14.11
C LEU A 39 -13.15 7.66 -15.29
N HIS A 40 -13.64 6.43 -15.46
CA HIS A 40 -13.31 5.60 -16.61
C HIS A 40 -13.83 6.21 -17.92
N ALA A 41 -15.08 6.64 -17.97
CA ALA A 41 -15.66 7.30 -19.15
C ALA A 41 -14.92 8.60 -19.50
N TYR A 42 -14.51 9.37 -18.49
CA TYR A 42 -13.68 10.56 -18.65
C TYR A 42 -12.33 10.21 -19.27
N ALA A 43 -11.61 9.23 -18.72
CA ALA A 43 -10.31 8.81 -19.24
C ALA A 43 -10.41 8.32 -20.69
N GLU A 44 -11.43 7.53 -21.01
CA GLU A 44 -11.66 7.02 -22.36
C GLU A 44 -11.96 8.16 -23.36
N LEU A 45 -12.75 9.16 -22.95
CA LEU A 45 -13.03 10.35 -23.77
C LEU A 45 -11.76 11.16 -24.05
N ILE A 46 -10.91 11.37 -23.04
CA ILE A 46 -9.65 12.08 -23.17
C ILE A 46 -8.68 11.33 -24.11
N ASP A 47 -8.60 10.01 -23.98
CA ASP A 47 -7.77 9.18 -24.85
C ASP A 47 -8.28 9.17 -26.31
N LYS A 48 -9.60 9.10 -26.52
CA LYS A 48 -10.21 9.26 -27.86
C LYS A 48 -9.90 10.63 -28.46
N ALA A 49 -9.99 11.70 -27.67
CA ALA A 49 -9.66 13.06 -28.11
C ALA A 49 -8.20 13.19 -28.52
N ARG A 50 -7.27 12.74 -27.67
CA ARG A 50 -5.82 12.83 -27.93
C ARG A 50 -5.35 11.94 -29.08
N SER A 51 -6.01 10.80 -29.28
CA SER A 51 -5.72 9.90 -30.40
C SER A 51 -6.42 10.30 -31.71
N GLY A 52 -7.21 11.37 -31.72
CA GLY A 52 -7.92 11.86 -32.91
C GLY A 52 -9.04 10.93 -33.37
N LYS A 53 -9.62 10.13 -32.47
CA LYS A 53 -10.65 9.12 -32.76
C LYS A 53 -12.08 9.58 -32.43
N LEU A 54 -12.27 10.86 -32.11
CA LEU A 54 -13.60 11.41 -31.83
C LEU A 54 -14.51 11.32 -33.07
N GLN A 55 -15.74 10.89 -32.83
CA GLN A 55 -16.80 10.78 -33.83
C GLN A 55 -17.83 11.88 -33.64
N ILE A 56 -18.72 12.06 -34.62
CA ILE A 56 -19.78 13.08 -34.55
C ILE A 56 -20.70 12.83 -33.34
N ASP A 57 -20.97 11.58 -33.01
CA ASP A 57 -21.83 11.19 -31.89
C ASP A 57 -21.30 11.68 -30.54
N ASP A 58 -19.97 11.78 -30.38
CA ASP A 58 -19.33 12.29 -29.16
C ASP A 58 -19.70 13.76 -28.88
N TYR A 59 -20.14 14.52 -29.89
CA TYR A 59 -20.55 15.93 -29.74
C TYR A 59 -22.06 16.11 -29.62
N GLN A 60 -22.86 15.13 -30.04
CA GLN A 60 -24.30 15.31 -30.14
C GLN A 60 -24.98 15.29 -28.76
N GLY A 61 -26.03 16.09 -28.59
CA GLY A 61 -26.88 16.03 -27.40
C GLY A 61 -26.22 16.51 -26.10
N THR A 62 -25.17 17.33 -26.14
CA THR A 62 -24.61 17.95 -24.93
C THR A 62 -25.67 18.79 -24.22
N THR A 63 -25.90 18.53 -22.93
CA THR A 63 -26.92 19.25 -22.15
C THR A 63 -26.32 20.41 -21.35
N ILE A 64 -25.17 20.17 -20.73
CA ILE A 64 -24.37 21.12 -19.94
C ILE A 64 -22.91 20.87 -20.26
N SER A 65 -22.06 21.90 -20.21
CA SER A 65 -20.62 21.72 -20.42
C SER A 65 -19.79 22.38 -19.33
N ILE A 66 -18.59 21.86 -19.14
CA ILE A 66 -17.55 22.41 -18.27
C ILE A 66 -16.34 22.83 -19.10
N THR A 67 -15.80 24.01 -18.79
CA THR A 67 -14.58 24.55 -19.39
C THR A 67 -13.63 25.04 -18.30
N ASN A 68 -12.32 24.84 -18.50
CA ASN A 68 -11.30 25.17 -17.50
C ASN A 68 -10.26 26.16 -18.05
N PRO A 69 -10.60 27.46 -18.18
CA PRO A 69 -9.62 28.51 -18.51
C PRO A 69 -8.65 28.78 -17.36
N GLY A 70 -8.89 28.25 -16.16
CA GLY A 70 -7.99 28.37 -15.01
C GLY A 70 -6.58 27.82 -15.25
N THR A 71 -6.41 26.86 -16.16
CA THR A 71 -5.09 26.28 -16.50
C THR A 71 -4.12 27.29 -17.12
N ILE A 72 -4.62 28.40 -17.66
CA ILE A 72 -3.83 29.50 -18.22
C ILE A 72 -3.82 30.75 -17.32
N GLY A 73 -4.24 30.62 -16.05
CA GLY A 73 -4.25 31.71 -15.07
C GLY A 73 -5.49 32.62 -15.15
N THR A 74 -6.52 32.26 -15.90
CA THR A 74 -7.75 33.05 -15.97
C THR A 74 -8.56 32.87 -14.68
N VAL A 75 -8.76 33.95 -13.93
CA VAL A 75 -9.50 33.93 -12.65
C VAL A 75 -10.99 33.72 -12.87
N SER A 76 -11.58 34.30 -13.91
CA SER A 76 -13.01 34.17 -14.23
C SER A 76 -13.23 34.26 -15.73
N SER A 77 -14.19 33.49 -16.24
CA SER A 77 -14.55 33.47 -17.66
C SER A 77 -16.05 33.41 -17.83
N VAL A 78 -16.55 34.10 -18.86
CA VAL A 78 -17.97 34.07 -19.24
C VAL A 78 -18.03 33.45 -20.63
N PRO A 79 -18.12 32.11 -20.74
CA PRO A 79 -18.15 31.44 -22.03
C PRO A 79 -19.41 31.82 -22.81
N ARG A 80 -19.30 31.86 -24.14
CA ARG A 80 -20.46 32.06 -25.01
C ARG A 80 -21.33 30.80 -25.01
N LEU A 81 -22.58 30.93 -24.61
CA LEU A 81 -23.54 29.82 -24.61
C LEU A 81 -23.80 29.31 -26.04
N MET A 82 -23.76 27.98 -26.21
CA MET A 82 -23.99 27.31 -27.48
C MET A 82 -25.45 26.87 -27.60
N GLN A 83 -25.98 26.88 -28.83
CA GLN A 83 -27.34 26.42 -29.08
C GLN A 83 -27.47 24.93 -28.73
N GLY A 84 -28.52 24.58 -27.96
CA GLY A 84 -28.76 23.21 -27.48
C GLY A 84 -28.25 22.92 -26.07
N GLN A 85 -27.46 23.83 -25.47
CA GLN A 85 -27.03 23.72 -24.07
C GLN A 85 -27.80 24.71 -23.19
N GLY A 86 -28.18 24.28 -21.98
CA GLY A 86 -28.86 25.14 -21.01
C GLY A 86 -27.89 26.05 -20.26
N ALA A 87 -26.69 25.54 -19.96
CA ALA A 87 -25.65 26.27 -19.24
C ALA A 87 -24.24 25.79 -19.61
N ILE A 88 -23.26 26.66 -19.42
CA ILE A 88 -21.82 26.35 -19.45
C ILE A 88 -21.21 26.79 -18.13
N ILE A 89 -20.53 25.87 -17.46
CA ILE A 89 -19.81 26.12 -16.22
C ILE A 89 -18.35 26.37 -16.56
N ALA A 90 -17.77 27.47 -16.08
CA ALA A 90 -16.34 27.74 -16.23
C ALA A 90 -15.65 27.75 -14.87
N THR A 91 -14.53 27.03 -14.79
CA THR A 91 -13.66 27.02 -13.60
C THR A 91 -12.48 27.95 -13.82
N GLY A 92 -12.33 28.91 -12.91
CA GLY A 92 -11.18 29.80 -12.85
C GLY A 92 -9.93 29.14 -12.29
N ALA A 93 -8.83 29.88 -12.27
CA ALA A 93 -7.59 29.45 -11.66
C ALA A 93 -7.77 29.21 -10.14
N ILE A 94 -7.12 28.17 -9.63
CA ILE A 94 -7.04 27.90 -8.19
C ILE A 94 -5.85 28.68 -7.64
N ASP A 95 -6.12 29.83 -7.04
CA ASP A 95 -5.09 30.72 -6.53
C ASP A 95 -5.53 31.47 -5.27
N TYR A 96 -4.59 32.12 -4.59
CA TYR A 96 -4.91 32.98 -3.46
C TYR A 96 -5.69 34.22 -3.89
N PRO A 97 -6.57 34.77 -3.02
CA PRO A 97 -7.18 36.07 -3.26
C PRO A 97 -6.11 37.15 -3.52
N ALA A 98 -6.45 38.15 -4.33
CA ALA A 98 -5.50 39.11 -4.88
C ALA A 98 -4.66 39.83 -3.80
N GLU A 99 -5.26 40.07 -2.63
CA GLU A 99 -4.66 40.72 -1.47
C GLU A 99 -3.54 39.88 -0.83
N TYR A 100 -3.50 38.57 -1.11
CA TYR A 100 -2.66 37.59 -0.45
C TYR A 100 -1.67 36.87 -1.39
N GLN A 101 -1.77 37.06 -2.72
CA GLN A 101 -0.98 36.33 -3.73
C GLN A 101 0.54 36.42 -3.56
N SER A 102 1.03 37.56 -3.06
CA SER A 102 2.47 37.80 -2.88
C SER A 102 2.93 37.64 -1.43
N MET A 103 2.08 37.17 -0.53
CA MET A 103 2.48 36.88 0.86
C MET A 103 3.37 35.63 0.92
N SER A 104 4.23 35.56 1.95
CA SER A 104 5.00 34.35 2.19
C SER A 104 4.07 33.19 2.56
N LYS A 105 4.41 31.98 2.13
CA LYS A 105 3.62 30.77 2.41
C LYS A 105 3.45 30.53 3.91
N ASP A 106 4.48 30.81 4.69
CA ASP A 106 4.45 30.62 6.15
C ASP A 106 3.39 31.52 6.79
N ILE A 107 3.28 32.78 6.35
CA ILE A 107 2.25 33.71 6.83
C ILE A 107 0.86 33.23 6.38
N LEU A 108 0.70 32.82 5.12
CA LEU A 108 -0.58 32.29 4.61
C LEU A 108 -1.07 31.09 5.43
N ASN A 109 -0.17 30.16 5.74
CA ASN A 109 -0.49 28.94 6.51
C ASN A 109 -0.80 29.27 7.98
N GLN A 110 -0.10 30.23 8.59
CA GLN A 110 -0.40 30.72 9.94
C GLN A 110 -1.75 31.44 10.03
N LEU A 111 -2.11 32.19 8.99
CA LEU A 111 -3.39 32.90 8.90
C LEU A 111 -4.56 32.01 8.47
N GLY A 112 -4.30 30.77 8.07
CA GLY A 112 -5.34 29.87 7.55
C GLY A 112 -5.95 30.37 6.24
N ILE A 113 -5.15 31.03 5.39
CA ILE A 113 -5.62 31.52 4.08
C ILE A 113 -5.41 30.40 3.07
N SER A 114 -6.49 29.99 2.40
CA SER A 114 -6.46 28.97 1.35
C SER A 114 -6.66 29.57 -0.05
N LYS A 115 -6.37 28.76 -1.05
CA LYS A 115 -6.69 29.10 -2.44
C LYS A 115 -8.19 28.99 -2.69
N VAL A 116 -8.69 29.84 -3.57
CA VAL A 116 -10.08 29.86 -3.99
C VAL A 116 -10.17 29.55 -5.48
N MET A 117 -11.31 29.00 -5.90
CA MET A 117 -11.66 28.80 -7.31
C MET A 117 -12.93 29.57 -7.59
N THR A 118 -12.88 30.50 -8.56
CA THR A 118 -14.11 31.15 -9.03
C THR A 118 -14.81 30.22 -10.01
N VAL A 119 -16.08 29.92 -9.76
CA VAL A 119 -16.92 29.15 -10.69
C VAL A 119 -17.99 30.06 -11.25
N THR A 120 -18.08 30.14 -12.58
CA THR A 120 -19.12 30.90 -13.26
C THR A 120 -20.10 29.97 -13.94
N CYS A 121 -21.35 30.43 -14.05
CA CYS A 121 -22.41 29.75 -14.78
C CYS A 121 -22.95 30.72 -15.84
N THR A 122 -22.62 30.51 -17.11
CA THR A 122 -23.32 31.19 -18.20
C THR A 122 -24.55 30.37 -18.55
N TYR A 123 -25.75 30.92 -18.37
CA TYR A 123 -27.01 30.23 -18.60
C TYR A 123 -27.92 30.99 -19.56
N ASP A 124 -28.87 30.27 -20.16
CA ASP A 124 -29.92 30.86 -20.98
C ASP A 124 -31.03 31.44 -20.11
N HIS A 125 -31.05 32.77 -19.93
CA HIS A 125 -32.05 33.46 -19.12
C HIS A 125 -33.50 33.32 -19.64
N ARG A 126 -33.70 32.78 -20.85
CA ARG A 126 -35.04 32.48 -21.39
C ARG A 126 -35.66 31.25 -20.71
N VAL A 127 -34.83 30.36 -20.17
CA VAL A 127 -35.26 29.07 -19.60
C VAL A 127 -34.76 28.83 -18.17
N ILE A 128 -33.72 29.54 -17.72
CA ILE A 128 -33.14 29.45 -16.37
C ILE A 128 -33.22 30.80 -15.68
N GLN A 129 -33.70 30.83 -14.44
CA GLN A 129 -33.72 32.06 -13.65
C GLN A 129 -32.40 32.29 -12.91
N GLY A 130 -32.07 33.56 -12.63
CA GLY A 130 -30.84 33.90 -11.91
C GLY A 130 -30.75 33.30 -10.50
N ALA A 131 -31.89 33.15 -9.81
CA ALA A 131 -31.95 32.48 -8.51
C ALA A 131 -31.62 30.98 -8.61
N GLU A 132 -32.04 30.31 -9.67
CA GLU A 132 -31.72 28.89 -9.93
C GLU A 132 -30.24 28.72 -10.23
N SER A 133 -29.66 29.58 -11.08
CA SER A 133 -28.23 29.57 -11.34
C SER A 133 -27.40 29.82 -10.08
N GLY A 134 -27.82 30.76 -9.22
CA GLY A 134 -27.16 31.03 -7.95
C GLY A 134 -27.24 29.83 -6.99
N SER A 135 -28.41 29.19 -6.91
CA SER A 135 -28.62 27.98 -6.11
C SER A 135 -27.79 26.80 -6.62
N PHE A 136 -27.63 26.67 -7.93
CA PHE A 136 -26.78 25.65 -8.55
C PHE A 136 -25.30 25.84 -8.20
N LEU A 137 -24.79 27.08 -8.24
CA LEU A 137 -23.41 27.37 -7.81
C LEU A 137 -23.23 27.15 -6.30
N LYS A 138 -24.23 27.51 -5.49
CA LYS A 138 -24.22 27.21 -4.05
C LYS A 138 -24.15 25.70 -3.81
N LYS A 139 -24.94 24.90 -4.53
CA LYS A 139 -24.91 23.43 -4.46
C LYS A 139 -23.53 22.87 -4.80
N ILE A 140 -22.87 23.38 -5.84
CA ILE A 140 -21.49 23.00 -6.17
C ILE A 140 -20.55 23.31 -5.01
N ASN A 141 -20.66 24.51 -4.41
CA ASN A 141 -19.85 24.86 -3.25
C ASN A 141 -20.11 23.92 -2.07
N ASP A 142 -21.37 23.66 -1.74
CA ASP A 142 -21.76 22.77 -0.64
C ASP A 142 -21.15 21.37 -0.82
N LEU A 143 -21.26 20.79 -2.02
CA LEU A 143 -20.63 19.50 -2.37
C LEU A 143 -19.09 19.54 -2.27
N LEU A 144 -18.44 20.56 -2.84
CA LEU A 144 -16.98 20.70 -2.79
C LEU A 144 -16.44 20.96 -1.37
N THR A 145 -17.29 21.47 -0.46
CA THR A 145 -16.99 21.57 0.97
C THR A 145 -17.30 20.29 1.75
N GLY A 146 -17.68 19.20 1.08
CA GLY A 146 -17.92 17.89 1.71
C GLY A 146 -19.31 17.72 2.32
N GLN A 147 -20.28 18.59 2.02
CA GLN A 147 -21.67 18.34 2.42
C GLN A 147 -22.25 17.18 1.59
N GLU A 148 -23.34 16.60 2.09
CA GLU A 148 -24.07 15.50 1.42
C GLU A 148 -23.21 14.26 1.18
N ASN A 149 -22.25 13.98 2.06
CA ASN A 149 -21.36 12.82 1.98
C ASN A 149 -20.58 12.74 0.65
N PHE A 150 -20.34 13.89 -0.01
CA PHE A 150 -19.81 13.92 -1.37
C PHE A 150 -18.43 13.24 -1.48
N TYR A 151 -17.53 13.46 -0.52
CA TYR A 151 -16.21 12.83 -0.56
C TYR A 151 -16.26 11.39 -0.05
N GLU A 152 -17.16 11.06 0.87
CA GLU A 152 -17.37 9.71 1.36
C GLU A 152 -17.85 8.78 0.24
N GLU A 153 -18.79 9.24 -0.61
CA GLU A 153 -19.23 8.52 -1.80
C GLU A 153 -18.08 8.34 -2.81
N ILE A 154 -17.30 9.39 -3.07
CA ILE A 154 -16.13 9.31 -3.96
C ILE A 154 -15.10 8.31 -3.44
N PHE A 155 -14.82 8.33 -2.13
CA PHE A 155 -13.83 7.44 -1.54
C PHE A 155 -14.30 5.99 -1.55
N ALA A 156 -15.59 5.74 -1.29
CA ALA A 156 -16.19 4.42 -1.39
C ALA A 156 -16.15 3.89 -2.83
N ASP A 157 -16.54 4.71 -3.83
CA ASP A 157 -16.50 4.33 -5.24
C ASP A 157 -15.08 4.03 -5.75
N LEU A 158 -14.07 4.69 -5.19
CA LEU A 158 -12.66 4.49 -5.52
C LEU A 158 -11.96 3.44 -4.64
N GLU A 159 -12.68 2.81 -3.71
CA GLU A 159 -12.15 1.83 -2.76
C GLU A 159 -10.96 2.38 -1.95
N ILE A 160 -11.00 3.67 -1.58
CA ILE A 160 -9.96 4.32 -0.77
C ILE A 160 -10.20 3.96 0.70
N PRO A 161 -9.26 3.27 1.39
CA PRO A 161 -9.48 2.72 2.73
C PRO A 161 -9.34 3.75 3.86
N TYR A 162 -9.43 5.05 3.55
CA TYR A 162 -9.24 6.15 4.50
C TYR A 162 -10.46 7.04 4.50
N GLU A 163 -10.76 7.67 5.63
CA GLU A 163 -11.81 8.68 5.67
C GLU A 163 -11.35 9.99 5.00
N PRO A 164 -12.25 10.68 4.28
CA PRO A 164 -11.96 12.00 3.73
C PRO A 164 -11.74 12.99 4.87
N ILE A 165 -10.88 13.99 4.64
CA ILE A 165 -10.62 15.02 5.65
C ILE A 165 -11.84 15.95 5.70
N PRO A 166 -12.52 16.09 6.85
CA PRO A 166 -13.71 16.90 6.95
C PRO A 166 -13.38 18.39 6.84
N TYR A 167 -14.27 19.13 6.19
CA TYR A 167 -14.22 20.58 6.18
C TYR A 167 -14.69 21.10 7.55
N SER A 168 -13.83 21.83 8.25
CA SER A 168 -14.12 22.39 9.56
C SER A 168 -13.60 23.82 9.65
N ALA A 169 -14.12 24.60 10.61
CA ALA A 169 -13.57 25.93 10.88
C ALA A 169 -12.19 25.80 11.54
N ASP A 170 -11.27 26.71 11.22
CA ASP A 170 -9.99 26.74 11.94
C ASP A 170 -10.24 27.20 13.38
N THR A 171 -9.80 26.39 14.33
CA THR A 171 -9.86 26.69 15.76
C THR A 171 -8.62 27.44 16.25
N TYR A 172 -7.70 27.81 15.34
CA TYR A 172 -6.45 28.48 15.70
C TYR A 172 -6.71 29.95 15.98
N SER A 173 -6.24 30.43 17.12
CA SER A 173 -6.35 31.85 17.48
C SER A 173 -5.40 32.79 16.71
N GLY A 174 -4.59 32.26 15.79
CA GLY A 174 -3.68 33.05 14.95
C GLY A 174 -2.48 33.64 15.73
N PRO A 175 -1.59 34.38 15.05
CA PRO A 175 -0.40 34.98 15.66
C PRO A 175 -0.61 36.39 16.27
N PHE A 176 -1.86 36.88 16.32
CA PHE A 176 -2.18 38.25 16.77
C PHE A 176 -2.67 38.33 18.23
N GLY A 177 -2.63 37.21 18.96
CA GLY A 177 -3.22 36.99 20.29
C GLY A 177 -2.21 36.88 21.44
N GLY A 178 -1.00 37.44 21.33
CA GLY A 178 -0.05 37.56 22.46
C GLY A 178 0.36 36.22 23.11
N ASN A 179 0.64 36.20 24.43
CA ASN A 179 1.14 35.02 25.16
C ASN A 179 0.23 33.76 25.12
N THR A 180 -1.02 33.90 24.69
CA THR A 180 -1.96 32.79 24.49
C THR A 180 -1.61 31.95 23.24
N ASP A 181 -0.91 32.54 22.28
CA ASP A 181 -0.60 31.92 20.98
C ASP A 181 0.49 30.83 21.09
N SER A 182 1.42 30.98 22.03
CA SER A 182 2.43 29.94 22.28
C SER A 182 1.79 28.67 22.84
N LEU A 183 0.80 28.81 23.73
CA LEU A 183 0.15 27.66 24.35
C LEU A 183 -0.72 26.87 23.36
N GLU A 184 -1.45 27.53 22.47
CA GLU A 184 -2.25 26.85 21.44
C GLU A 184 -1.36 26.19 20.38
N TYR A 185 -0.26 26.84 19.97
CA TYR A 185 0.74 26.20 19.09
C TYR A 185 1.38 24.98 19.78
N ASP A 186 1.79 25.11 21.04
CA ASP A 186 2.36 24.01 21.82
C ASP A 186 1.37 22.85 21.98
N LYS A 187 0.09 23.15 22.22
CA LYS A 187 -0.98 22.15 22.30
C LYS A 187 -1.13 21.37 20.98
N ARG A 188 -1.12 22.06 19.82
CA ARG A 188 -1.14 21.41 18.51
C ARG A 188 0.13 20.60 18.25
N ALA A 189 1.30 21.12 18.60
CA ALA A 189 2.57 20.39 18.49
C ALA A 189 2.58 19.11 19.34
N ILE A 190 2.05 19.16 20.57
CA ILE A 190 1.84 17.99 21.41
C ILE A 190 0.85 17.02 20.76
N GLY A 191 -0.22 17.52 20.16
CA GLY A 191 -1.18 16.74 19.38
C GLY A 191 -0.51 15.96 18.25
N VAL A 192 0.30 16.64 17.43
CA VAL A 192 1.08 16.02 16.35
C VAL A 192 2.05 14.97 16.88
N TRP A 193 2.74 15.23 17.99
CA TRP A 193 3.64 14.26 18.60
C TRP A 193 2.91 13.01 19.11
N ARG A 194 1.72 13.20 19.72
CA ARG A 194 0.86 12.07 20.14
C ARG A 194 0.36 11.27 18.94
N LEU A 195 -0.04 11.94 17.86
CA LEU A 195 -0.46 11.32 16.60
C LEU A 195 0.67 10.45 16.03
N ILE A 196 1.89 11.00 15.89
CA ILE A 196 3.07 10.25 15.40
C ILE A 196 3.30 8.98 16.23
N ASN A 197 3.26 9.08 17.55
CA ASN A 197 3.43 7.92 18.43
C ASN A 197 2.30 6.91 18.30
N MET A 198 1.07 7.36 18.09
CA MET A 198 -0.06 6.45 17.92
C MET A 198 0.01 5.69 16.59
N TYR A 199 0.44 6.32 15.50
CA TYR A 199 0.72 5.61 14.23
C TYR A 199 1.83 4.56 14.40
N ARG A 200 2.89 4.84 15.17
CA ARG A 200 3.94 3.86 15.49
C ARG A 200 3.41 2.67 16.30
N MET A 201 2.45 2.91 17.18
CA MET A 201 1.89 1.87 18.07
C MET A 201 0.77 1.06 17.42
N ARG A 202 -0.13 1.71 16.68
CA ARG A 202 -1.39 1.14 16.21
C ARG A 202 -1.63 1.28 14.71
N GLY A 203 -0.70 1.90 13.96
CA GLY A 203 -0.85 2.08 12.51
C GLY A 203 -1.05 0.76 11.76
N HIS A 204 -0.48 -0.34 12.26
CA HIS A 204 -0.67 -1.69 11.72
C HIS A 204 -2.13 -2.15 11.69
N VAL A 205 -3.03 -1.57 12.51
CA VAL A 205 -4.46 -1.89 12.52
C VAL A 205 -5.18 -1.31 11.29
N LEU A 206 -4.66 -0.21 10.74
CA LEU A 206 -5.15 0.43 9.50
C LEU A 206 -4.36 0.01 8.26
N ALA A 207 -3.40 -0.91 8.40
CA ALA A 207 -2.61 -1.37 7.26
C ALA A 207 -3.45 -2.23 6.31
N ASP A 208 -3.22 -2.06 5.02
CA ASP A 208 -3.88 -2.81 3.96
C ASP A 208 -3.18 -4.16 3.75
N LEU A 209 -3.57 -5.15 4.57
CA LEU A 209 -2.93 -6.46 4.66
C LEU A 209 -3.77 -7.61 4.08
N ASP A 210 -5.09 -7.45 3.95
CA ASP A 210 -5.99 -8.52 3.48
C ASP A 210 -6.17 -8.41 1.96
N PRO A 211 -5.54 -9.29 1.15
CA PRO A 211 -5.68 -9.26 -0.30
C PRO A 211 -7.09 -9.59 -0.79
N LEU A 212 -8.00 -10.02 0.10
CA LEU A 212 -9.42 -10.23 -0.20
C LEU A 212 -10.28 -8.98 0.01
N GLY A 213 -9.68 -7.85 0.40
CA GLY A 213 -10.34 -6.54 0.42
C GLY A 213 -11.20 -6.27 1.66
N LYS A 214 -10.83 -6.78 2.84
CA LYS A 214 -11.52 -6.35 4.08
C LYS A 214 -11.06 -4.96 4.47
N GLU A 215 -12.04 -4.08 4.69
CA GLU A 215 -11.77 -2.73 5.17
C GLU A 215 -11.14 -2.76 6.57
N PRO A 216 -10.06 -1.97 6.79
CA PRO A 216 -9.54 -1.75 8.11
C PRO A 216 -10.60 -1.07 8.99
N LYS A 217 -10.66 -1.45 10.26
CA LYS A 217 -11.60 -0.84 11.20
C LYS A 217 -11.18 0.60 11.48
N HIS A 218 -12.14 1.52 11.50
CA HIS A 218 -11.93 2.89 11.96
C HIS A 218 -11.29 2.92 13.36
N VAL A 219 -10.21 3.70 13.52
CA VAL A 219 -9.48 3.88 14.78
C VAL A 219 -9.45 5.37 15.12
N PRO A 220 -10.30 5.85 16.04
CA PRO A 220 -10.39 7.27 16.39
C PRO A 220 -9.06 7.91 16.83
N GLU A 221 -8.17 7.12 17.42
CA GLU A 221 -6.86 7.58 17.88
C GLU A 221 -5.87 7.90 16.74
N LEU A 222 -6.21 7.59 15.48
CA LEU A 222 -5.40 7.89 14.30
C LEU A 222 -5.94 9.08 13.50
N ASP A 223 -7.05 9.67 13.96
CA ASP A 223 -7.70 10.82 13.34
C ASP A 223 -7.15 12.15 13.86
N LEU A 224 -7.16 13.15 12.97
CA LEU A 224 -6.67 14.49 13.29
C LEU A 224 -7.56 15.18 14.34
N GLU A 225 -8.87 15.00 14.23
CA GLU A 225 -9.86 15.64 15.10
C GLU A 225 -9.71 15.23 16.56
N TYR A 226 -9.32 13.97 16.81
CA TYR A 226 -9.06 13.45 18.15
C TYR A 226 -7.97 14.25 18.89
N TYR A 227 -7.04 14.84 18.14
CA TYR A 227 -5.97 15.69 18.67
C TYR A 227 -6.25 17.19 18.54
N GLY A 228 -7.46 17.58 18.13
CA GLY A 228 -7.83 18.97 17.91
C GLY A 228 -7.13 19.59 16.69
N LEU A 229 -6.70 18.77 15.74
CA LEU A 229 -6.09 19.20 14.47
C LEU A 229 -7.16 19.21 13.38
N SER A 230 -7.05 20.18 12.46
CA SER A 230 -8.02 20.38 11.38
C SER A 230 -7.33 20.40 10.01
N LEU A 231 -8.11 20.53 8.93
CA LEU A 231 -7.55 20.68 7.57
C LEU A 231 -6.59 21.88 7.48
N TRP A 232 -6.80 22.91 8.29
CA TRP A 232 -6.01 24.15 8.31
C TRP A 232 -4.62 23.97 8.91
N ASP A 233 -4.39 22.87 9.62
CA ASP A 233 -3.09 22.50 10.19
C ASP A 233 -2.19 21.79 9.20
N LEU A 234 -2.74 21.24 8.11
CA LEU A 234 -2.01 20.39 7.17
C LEU A 234 -0.76 21.07 6.59
N ASP A 235 -0.85 22.37 6.30
CA ASP A 235 0.25 23.11 5.69
C ASP A 235 1.11 23.87 6.73
N ARG A 236 0.80 23.73 8.02
CA ARG A 236 1.62 24.29 9.10
C ARG A 236 2.77 23.37 9.44
N GLU A 237 3.91 23.97 9.76
CA GLU A 237 5.12 23.24 10.11
C GLU A 237 5.10 22.82 11.57
N PHE A 238 5.45 21.55 11.81
CA PHE A 238 5.62 21.00 13.15
C PHE A 238 6.98 20.32 13.27
N TYR A 239 7.49 20.24 14.50
CA TYR A 239 8.69 19.47 14.80
C TYR A 239 8.38 17.97 14.75
N CYS A 240 9.14 17.24 13.95
CA CYS A 240 8.95 15.79 13.78
C CYS A 240 10.16 14.97 14.25
N GLY A 241 11.19 15.60 14.83
CA GLY A 241 12.25 14.91 15.57
C GLY A 241 13.12 13.96 14.74
N GLY A 242 13.38 14.31 13.48
CA GLY A 242 14.18 13.49 12.56
C GLY A 242 13.36 12.46 11.76
N PHE A 243 12.03 12.47 11.88
CA PHE A 243 11.12 11.63 11.09
C PHE A 243 11.34 11.87 9.58
N GLY A 244 11.63 10.81 8.83
CA GLY A 244 11.96 10.92 7.40
C GLY A 244 13.24 11.72 7.10
N GLY A 245 14.13 11.89 8.07
CA GLY A 245 15.34 12.72 7.93
C GLY A 245 15.11 14.23 8.00
N LYS A 246 13.90 14.66 8.38
CA LYS A 246 13.54 16.07 8.54
C LYS A 246 13.40 16.43 10.01
N GLU A 247 13.86 17.62 10.38
CA GLU A 247 13.68 18.13 11.74
C GLU A 247 12.28 18.75 11.94
N LYS A 248 11.81 19.46 10.91
CA LYS A 248 10.47 20.03 10.80
C LYS A 248 9.87 19.68 9.44
N ALA A 249 8.56 19.50 9.41
CA ALA A 249 7.82 19.27 8.18
C ALA A 249 6.36 19.77 8.31
N PRO A 250 5.69 20.10 7.20
CA PRO A 250 4.25 20.32 7.20
C PRO A 250 3.50 19.09 7.70
N LEU A 251 2.42 19.27 8.45
CA LEU A 251 1.62 18.15 8.97
C LEU A 251 1.14 17.19 7.86
N ARG A 252 0.79 17.72 6.67
CA ARG A 252 0.45 16.96 5.47
C ARG A 252 1.52 15.95 5.10
N GLU A 253 2.79 16.36 5.16
CA GLU A 253 3.92 15.49 4.84
C GLU A 253 4.13 14.46 5.94
N ILE A 254 4.01 14.87 7.21
CA ILE A 254 4.11 13.95 8.37
C ILE A 254 3.06 12.84 8.24
N ILE A 255 1.79 13.19 8.03
CA ILE A 255 0.69 12.20 7.89
C ILE A 255 0.95 11.28 6.71
N LYS A 256 1.36 11.83 5.55
CA LYS A 256 1.68 11.02 4.38
C LYS A 256 2.76 9.99 4.69
N LEU A 257 3.85 10.40 5.33
CA LEU A 257 4.94 9.51 5.68
C LEU A 257 4.52 8.48 6.75
N LEU A 258 3.68 8.85 7.73
CA LEU A 258 3.13 7.91 8.71
C LEU A 258 2.25 6.85 8.04
N ARG A 259 1.33 7.26 7.15
CA ARG A 259 0.47 6.34 6.39
C ARG A 259 1.29 5.43 5.47
N ASP A 260 2.23 6.00 4.71
CA ASP A 260 3.13 5.24 3.82
C ASP A 260 3.95 4.20 4.60
N THR A 261 4.40 4.54 5.83
CA THR A 261 5.26 3.66 6.64
C THR A 261 4.48 2.58 7.39
N TYR A 262 3.37 2.95 8.05
CA TYR A 262 2.69 2.09 9.03
C TYR A 262 1.31 1.58 8.60
N CYS A 263 0.72 2.15 7.54
CA CYS A 263 -0.64 1.83 7.08
C CYS A 263 -0.71 1.44 5.59
N GLY A 264 0.44 1.16 4.96
CA GLY A 264 0.50 0.59 3.62
C GLY A 264 0.33 -0.92 3.64
N HIS A 265 1.02 -1.63 2.75
CA HIS A 265 1.00 -3.10 2.69
C HIS A 265 1.90 -3.80 3.72
N ILE A 266 2.40 -3.07 4.71
CA ILE A 266 3.22 -3.58 5.81
C ILE A 266 2.67 -3.01 7.11
N GLY A 267 2.20 -3.90 8.00
CA GLY A 267 1.76 -3.57 9.34
C GLY A 267 2.86 -3.90 10.34
N ALA A 268 3.52 -2.88 10.91
CA ALA A 268 4.59 -3.07 11.88
C ALA A 268 4.05 -3.03 13.32
N ASP A 269 4.22 -4.12 14.06
CA ASP A 269 4.02 -4.17 15.52
C ASP A 269 5.36 -4.43 16.21
N TYR A 270 5.91 -3.40 16.84
CA TYR A 270 7.23 -3.45 17.47
C TYR A 270 7.35 -2.59 18.73
N MET A 271 6.37 -1.72 19.00
CA MET A 271 6.45 -0.78 20.13
C MET A 271 6.37 -1.48 21.49
N HIS A 272 5.94 -2.75 21.52
CA HIS A 272 5.92 -3.61 22.69
C HIS A 272 7.33 -4.11 23.12
N LEU A 273 8.35 -3.97 22.25
CA LEU A 273 9.73 -4.30 22.59
C LEU A 273 10.24 -3.40 23.74
N LEU A 274 10.91 -4.02 24.71
CA LEU A 274 11.43 -3.30 25.88
C LEU A 274 12.75 -2.58 25.55
N ASP A 275 13.58 -3.20 24.71
CA ASP A 275 14.88 -2.66 24.32
C ASP A 275 14.72 -1.35 23.53
N LEU A 276 15.52 -0.34 23.88
CA LEU A 276 15.48 0.97 23.24
C LEU A 276 16.24 0.99 21.91
N GLU A 277 17.37 0.28 21.83
CA GLU A 277 18.20 0.22 20.63
C GLU A 277 17.47 -0.53 19.51
N GLU A 278 16.82 -1.66 19.82
CA GLU A 278 15.99 -2.40 18.86
C GLU A 278 14.86 -1.53 18.28
N ARG A 279 14.11 -0.85 19.17
CA ARG A 279 13.03 0.05 18.75
C ARG A 279 13.54 1.21 17.90
N ARG A 280 14.69 1.79 18.26
CA ARG A 280 15.31 2.88 17.48
C ARG A 280 15.77 2.40 16.12
N TRP A 281 16.38 1.21 16.06
CA TRP A 281 16.85 0.60 14.82
C TRP A 281 15.70 0.30 13.87
N LEU A 282 14.65 -0.38 14.34
CA LEU A 282 13.44 -0.65 13.55
C LEU A 282 12.81 0.63 13.04
N ARG A 283 12.61 1.61 13.94
CA ARG A 283 12.07 2.92 13.57
C ARG A 283 12.89 3.61 12.49
N GLN A 284 14.21 3.68 12.65
CA GLN A 284 15.08 4.31 11.67
C GLN A 284 15.04 3.58 10.32
N ARG A 285 15.03 2.25 10.32
CA ARG A 285 14.97 1.43 9.10
C ARG A 285 13.67 1.64 8.33
N MET A 286 12.54 1.66 9.04
CA MET A 286 11.21 1.82 8.43
C MET A 286 10.95 3.26 7.97
N GLU A 287 11.15 4.24 8.86
CA GLU A 287 10.79 5.65 8.59
C GLU A 287 11.73 6.33 7.58
N SER A 288 12.96 5.85 7.41
CA SER A 288 13.89 6.38 6.40
C SER A 288 13.53 5.98 4.97
N SER A 289 12.84 4.85 4.81
CA SER A 289 12.46 4.31 3.50
C SER A 289 10.95 4.34 3.26
N ALA A 290 10.16 4.74 4.27
CA ALA A 290 8.72 4.58 4.32
C ALA A 290 8.29 3.13 4.00
N ASN A 291 9.09 2.15 4.43
CA ASN A 291 8.93 0.73 4.11
C ASN A 291 8.85 0.41 2.60
N LYS A 292 9.35 1.29 1.73
CA LYS A 292 9.42 1.09 0.28
C LYS A 292 10.82 0.63 -0.11
N ALA A 293 10.89 -0.58 -0.67
CA ALA A 293 12.14 -1.09 -1.24
C ALA A 293 12.48 -0.33 -2.53
N ASN A 294 13.77 0.03 -2.68
CA ASN A 294 14.27 0.59 -3.93
C ASN A 294 14.65 -0.55 -4.88
N LEU A 295 13.65 -1.06 -5.61
CA LEU A 295 13.82 -2.17 -6.56
C LEU A 295 14.07 -1.66 -7.97
N ASP A 296 15.13 -2.16 -8.60
CA ASP A 296 15.40 -1.85 -10.00
C ASP A 296 14.51 -2.68 -10.95
N LYS A 297 14.75 -2.57 -12.26
CA LYS A 297 13.95 -3.29 -13.25
C LYS A 297 14.23 -4.80 -13.23
N ASP A 298 15.46 -5.20 -12.94
CA ASP A 298 15.87 -6.60 -12.97
C ASP A 298 15.44 -7.33 -11.69
N ASP A 299 15.46 -6.65 -10.54
CA ASP A 299 14.82 -7.12 -9.29
C ASP A 299 13.34 -7.44 -9.52
N LYS A 300 12.61 -6.51 -10.17
CA LYS A 300 11.19 -6.70 -10.47
C LYS A 300 10.94 -7.88 -11.41
N LYS A 301 11.81 -8.07 -12.41
CA LYS A 301 11.73 -9.25 -13.30
C LYS A 301 12.03 -10.54 -12.55
N GLN A 302 12.98 -10.53 -11.63
CA GLN A 302 13.33 -11.69 -10.83
C GLN A 302 12.19 -12.10 -9.90
N ILE A 303 11.57 -11.14 -9.21
CA ILE A 303 10.37 -11.38 -8.38
C ILE A 303 9.24 -11.97 -9.25
N LEU A 304 8.97 -11.37 -10.42
CA LEU A 304 7.96 -11.89 -11.35
C LEU A 304 8.31 -13.29 -11.85
N HIS A 305 9.59 -13.56 -12.13
CA HIS A 305 10.05 -14.88 -12.57
C HIS A 305 9.80 -15.95 -11.50
N LYS A 306 10.11 -15.64 -10.23
CA LYS A 306 9.87 -16.53 -9.09
C LYS A 306 8.38 -16.77 -8.85
N LEU A 307 7.53 -15.75 -9.00
CA LEU A 307 6.07 -15.90 -8.98
C LEU A 307 5.58 -16.82 -10.11
N ASN A 308 6.09 -16.64 -11.33
CA ASN A 308 5.75 -17.50 -12.46
C ASN A 308 6.18 -18.95 -12.23
N GLN A 309 7.35 -19.19 -11.61
CA GLN A 309 7.79 -20.54 -11.23
C GLN A 309 6.87 -21.18 -10.21
N ALA A 310 6.46 -20.42 -9.18
CA ALA A 310 5.54 -20.88 -8.15
C ALA A 310 4.19 -21.31 -8.75
N MET A 311 3.59 -20.43 -9.55
CA MET A 311 2.27 -20.62 -10.17
C MET A 311 2.29 -21.73 -11.23
N ALA A 312 3.29 -21.74 -12.13
CA ALA A 312 3.37 -22.73 -13.20
C ALA A 312 3.53 -24.16 -12.65
N PHE A 313 4.26 -24.32 -11.54
CA PHE A 313 4.43 -25.60 -10.88
C PHE A 313 3.11 -26.12 -10.29
N GLU A 314 2.35 -25.26 -9.59
CA GLU A 314 1.03 -25.61 -9.05
C GLU A 314 0.03 -25.96 -10.16
N GLU A 315 -0.04 -25.14 -11.20
CA GLU A 315 -0.89 -25.42 -12.36
C GLU A 315 -0.55 -26.76 -13.04
N PHE A 316 0.74 -27.06 -13.18
CA PHE A 316 1.18 -28.32 -13.76
C PHE A 316 0.73 -29.51 -12.91
N LEU A 317 0.96 -29.45 -11.59
CA LEU A 317 0.52 -30.49 -10.67
C LEU A 317 -1.00 -30.66 -10.70
N HIS A 318 -1.74 -29.55 -10.79
CA HIS A 318 -3.19 -29.56 -10.89
C HIS A 318 -3.69 -30.28 -12.14
N LYS A 319 -3.10 -29.96 -13.31
CA LYS A 319 -3.48 -30.54 -14.60
C LYS A 319 -3.06 -32.02 -14.73
N LYS A 320 -1.89 -32.38 -14.22
CA LYS A 320 -1.30 -33.72 -14.43
C LYS A 320 -1.75 -34.76 -13.40
N TYR A 321 -1.90 -34.37 -12.13
CA TYR A 321 -2.17 -35.30 -11.02
C TYR A 321 -3.52 -34.99 -10.35
N ILE A 322 -4.59 -35.11 -11.15
CA ILE A 322 -5.96 -34.85 -10.69
C ILE A 322 -6.32 -35.84 -9.56
N GLY A 323 -6.85 -35.30 -8.46
CA GLY A 323 -7.27 -36.10 -7.29
C GLY A 323 -6.17 -36.42 -6.28
N HIS A 324 -4.90 -36.11 -6.56
CA HIS A 324 -3.83 -36.24 -5.57
C HIS A 324 -3.81 -35.03 -4.61
N LYS A 325 -3.72 -35.32 -3.31
CA LYS A 325 -3.47 -34.28 -2.29
C LYS A 325 -2.05 -33.73 -2.45
N ARG A 326 -1.93 -32.42 -2.72
CA ARG A 326 -0.65 -31.72 -2.95
C ARG A 326 -0.35 -30.56 -1.98
N PHE A 327 -1.32 -30.16 -1.15
CA PHE A 327 -1.21 -29.03 -0.23
C PHE A 327 -0.70 -27.76 -0.92
N SER A 328 -1.50 -27.31 -1.89
CA SER A 328 -1.13 -26.23 -2.82
C SER A 328 -0.73 -24.94 -2.10
N LEU A 329 0.21 -24.20 -2.72
CA LEU A 329 0.57 -22.84 -2.32
C LEU A 329 -0.31 -21.76 -2.97
N GLU A 330 -1.28 -22.13 -3.83
CA GLU A 330 -2.17 -21.18 -4.52
C GLU A 330 -2.76 -20.15 -3.54
N GLY A 331 -2.59 -18.86 -3.88
CA GLY A 331 -3.01 -17.72 -3.06
C GLY A 331 -1.95 -17.21 -2.08
N ALA A 332 -0.88 -17.98 -1.84
CA ALA A 332 0.28 -17.59 -1.04
C ALA A 332 1.59 -17.69 -1.85
N ASP A 333 1.50 -17.53 -3.17
CA ASP A 333 2.60 -17.66 -4.14
C ASP A 333 3.79 -16.71 -3.83
N THR A 334 3.51 -15.57 -3.19
CA THR A 334 4.50 -14.58 -2.73
C THR A 334 5.51 -15.15 -1.74
N LEU A 335 5.23 -16.29 -1.10
CA LEU A 335 6.18 -16.99 -0.23
C LEU A 335 7.49 -17.33 -0.96
N ILE A 336 7.42 -17.72 -2.24
CA ILE A 336 8.60 -18.12 -3.02
C ILE A 336 9.56 -16.94 -3.26
N PRO A 337 9.16 -15.81 -3.88
CA PRO A 337 10.04 -14.66 -4.03
C PRO A 337 10.49 -14.07 -2.68
N MET A 338 9.65 -14.14 -1.64
CA MET A 338 10.02 -13.66 -0.30
C MET A 338 11.18 -14.48 0.28
N ILE A 339 11.10 -15.81 0.23
CA ILE A 339 12.19 -16.68 0.72
C ILE A 339 13.45 -16.52 -0.16
N ASP A 340 13.29 -16.39 -1.48
CA ASP A 340 14.41 -16.15 -2.41
C ASP A 340 15.18 -14.86 -2.04
N ALA A 341 14.45 -13.78 -1.77
CA ALA A 341 15.03 -12.50 -1.33
C ALA A 341 15.67 -12.60 0.06
N MET A 342 15.02 -13.29 1.00
CA MET A 342 15.55 -13.53 2.34
C MET A 342 16.86 -14.34 2.30
N LEU A 343 16.93 -15.40 1.51
CA LEU A 343 18.14 -16.22 1.36
C LEU A 343 19.27 -15.45 0.69
N SER A 344 18.96 -14.60 -0.29
CA SER A 344 19.93 -13.69 -0.90
C SER A 344 20.50 -12.71 0.13
N GLN A 345 19.65 -12.13 0.99
CA GLN A 345 20.10 -11.28 2.09
C GLN A 345 20.93 -12.05 3.13
N ALA A 346 20.51 -13.26 3.50
CA ALA A 346 21.24 -14.10 4.45
C ALA A 346 22.67 -14.41 3.94
N ALA A 347 22.79 -14.83 2.68
CA ALA A 347 24.08 -15.09 2.05
C ALA A 347 24.95 -13.81 1.95
N ASN A 348 24.34 -12.65 1.70
CA ASN A 348 25.06 -11.38 1.68
C ASN A 348 25.58 -10.97 3.07
N ASN A 349 24.92 -11.40 4.15
CA ASN A 349 25.36 -11.26 5.55
C ASN A 349 26.21 -12.45 6.05
N ASP A 350 26.80 -13.22 5.12
CA ASP A 350 27.74 -14.31 5.40
C ASP A 350 27.17 -15.47 6.24
N VAL A 351 25.85 -15.69 6.18
CA VAL A 351 25.20 -16.93 6.63
C VAL A 351 25.65 -18.06 5.70
N GLU A 352 26.02 -19.20 6.28
CA GLU A 352 26.56 -20.36 5.55
C GLU A 352 25.51 -21.46 5.39
N LYS A 353 24.62 -21.60 6.37
CA LYS A 353 23.59 -22.64 6.37
C LYS A 353 22.26 -22.15 6.92
N VAL A 354 21.17 -22.54 6.26
CA VAL A 354 19.80 -22.31 6.72
C VAL A 354 19.12 -23.66 6.97
N PHE A 355 18.55 -23.81 8.16
CA PHE A 355 17.68 -24.93 8.49
C PHE A 355 16.22 -24.49 8.41
N PHE A 356 15.41 -25.25 7.69
CA PHE A 356 13.97 -25.00 7.55
C PHE A 356 13.16 -26.01 8.36
N GLY A 357 12.14 -25.50 9.05
CA GLY A 357 10.96 -26.24 9.48
C GLY A 357 9.73 -25.69 8.77
N MET A 358 8.87 -26.57 8.26
CA MET A 358 7.61 -26.12 7.66
C MET A 358 6.49 -27.15 7.78
N ALA A 359 5.26 -26.64 7.82
CA ALA A 359 4.06 -27.45 7.61
C ALA A 359 3.96 -27.98 6.16
N HIS A 360 2.89 -28.72 5.87
CA HIS A 360 2.63 -29.31 4.56
C HIS A 360 2.33 -28.29 3.42
N ARG A 361 1.87 -27.07 3.74
CA ARG A 361 1.37 -26.09 2.74
C ARG A 361 2.53 -25.56 1.91
N GLY A 362 2.46 -25.74 0.59
CA GLY A 362 3.49 -25.29 -0.36
C GLY A 362 4.82 -26.05 -0.30
N ARG A 363 4.93 -27.15 0.45
CA ARG A 363 6.21 -27.87 0.64
C ARG A 363 6.84 -28.35 -0.66
N LEU A 364 6.03 -28.89 -1.58
CA LEU A 364 6.54 -29.34 -2.89
C LEU A 364 7.09 -28.17 -3.70
N ASN A 365 6.46 -27.01 -3.59
CA ASN A 365 6.88 -25.78 -4.26
C ASN A 365 8.23 -25.30 -3.70
N ILE A 366 8.40 -25.28 -2.37
CA ILE A 366 9.66 -24.98 -1.69
C ILE A 366 10.77 -25.97 -2.08
N LEU A 367 10.48 -27.27 -2.08
CA LEU A 367 11.46 -28.30 -2.48
C LEU A 367 12.03 -28.04 -3.87
N VAL A 368 11.17 -27.70 -4.84
CA VAL A 368 11.57 -27.51 -6.24
C VAL A 368 12.18 -26.13 -6.47
N ASN A 369 11.49 -25.06 -6.06
CA ASN A 369 11.82 -23.69 -6.46
C ASN A 369 12.81 -22.98 -5.52
N ILE A 370 12.99 -23.49 -4.29
CA ILE A 370 13.95 -22.96 -3.31
C ILE A 370 15.12 -23.93 -3.09
N LEU A 371 14.84 -25.21 -2.78
CA LEU A 371 15.89 -26.21 -2.55
C LEU A 371 16.46 -26.84 -3.83
N ASN A 372 15.93 -26.48 -5.00
CA ASN A 372 16.35 -27.00 -6.31
C ASN A 372 16.26 -28.54 -6.42
N LYS A 373 15.30 -29.18 -5.74
CA LYS A 373 15.03 -30.61 -5.90
C LYS A 373 14.61 -30.89 -7.35
N PRO A 374 15.29 -31.80 -8.07
CA PRO A 374 15.00 -32.04 -9.47
C PRO A 374 13.55 -32.49 -9.71
N TYR A 375 12.88 -31.90 -10.71
CA TYR A 375 11.49 -32.23 -11.08
C TYR A 375 11.25 -33.73 -11.26
N HIS A 376 12.17 -34.44 -11.92
CA HIS A 376 12.00 -35.88 -12.18
C HIS A 376 11.95 -36.70 -10.89
N LYS A 377 12.67 -36.31 -9.83
CA LYS A 377 12.60 -36.99 -8.52
C LYS A 377 11.23 -36.78 -7.88
N VAL A 378 10.74 -35.53 -7.90
CA VAL A 378 9.40 -35.21 -7.38
C VAL A 378 8.31 -35.96 -8.16
N PHE A 379 8.39 -35.96 -9.48
CA PHE A 379 7.39 -36.64 -10.33
C PHE A 379 7.46 -38.17 -10.21
N ALA A 380 8.64 -38.76 -10.06
CA ALA A 380 8.79 -40.19 -9.79
C ALA A 380 8.06 -40.57 -8.49
N GLU A 381 8.16 -39.75 -7.43
CA GLU A 381 7.39 -39.95 -6.21
C GLU A 381 5.88 -39.87 -6.45
N PHE A 382 5.40 -39.03 -7.39
CA PHE A 382 4.01 -38.99 -7.86
C PHE A 382 3.54 -40.27 -8.55
N GLU A 383 4.40 -40.87 -9.37
CA GLU A 383 4.12 -42.09 -10.13
C GLU A 383 4.34 -43.38 -9.32
N GLY A 384 4.74 -43.27 -8.05
CA GLY A 384 4.98 -44.43 -7.18
C GLY A 384 6.35 -45.08 -7.36
N GLY A 385 7.27 -44.41 -8.06
CA GLY A 385 8.66 -44.80 -8.14
C GLY A 385 9.35 -44.60 -6.79
N ILE A 386 9.81 -45.68 -6.19
CA ILE A 386 10.70 -45.65 -5.03
C ILE A 386 12.09 -45.25 -5.54
N ASP A 387 12.70 -44.20 -4.98
CA ASP A 387 14.09 -43.84 -5.31
C ASP A 387 14.98 -45.08 -5.01
N PRO A 388 15.72 -45.63 -5.99
CA PRO A 388 16.61 -46.77 -5.77
C PRO A 388 17.66 -46.51 -4.69
N ASP A 389 17.99 -45.23 -4.45
CA ASP A 389 18.91 -44.77 -3.41
C ASP A 389 18.24 -44.59 -2.04
N SER A 390 16.92 -44.85 -1.92
CA SER A 390 16.18 -44.87 -0.66
C SER A 390 16.52 -46.13 0.13
N ILE A 391 17.48 -46.02 1.05
CA ILE A 391 17.93 -47.14 1.88
C ILE A 391 16.94 -47.32 3.05
N GLN A 392 16.15 -48.40 3.00
CA GLN A 392 15.47 -49.09 4.12
C GLN A 392 14.60 -48.26 5.12
N GLY A 393 13.28 -48.53 5.11
CA GLY A 393 12.33 -48.12 6.15
C GLY A 393 10.87 -48.40 5.75
N SER A 394 9.89 -48.13 6.62
CA SER A 394 8.45 -48.18 6.27
C SER A 394 8.03 -47.12 5.25
N GLY A 395 8.94 -46.18 4.94
CA GLY A 395 8.65 -44.97 4.18
C GLY A 395 7.80 -43.96 4.96
N ASP A 396 7.77 -42.74 4.47
CA ASP A 396 6.79 -41.73 4.86
C ASP A 396 6.30 -40.99 3.60
N VAL A 397 5.21 -40.25 3.71
CA VAL A 397 4.65 -39.49 2.59
C VAL A 397 5.62 -38.40 2.14
N LYS A 398 5.56 -38.10 0.84
CA LYS A 398 6.47 -37.23 0.06
C LYS A 398 6.71 -35.85 0.71
N TYR A 399 5.72 -35.37 1.46
CA TYR A 399 5.72 -34.08 2.14
C TYR A 399 6.19 -34.14 3.61
N HIS A 400 6.79 -35.24 4.07
CA HIS A 400 7.45 -35.35 5.38
C HIS A 400 8.97 -35.55 5.28
N LEU A 401 9.49 -35.88 4.09
CA LEU A 401 10.90 -36.17 3.90
C LEU A 401 11.74 -34.90 3.96
N GLY A 402 12.88 -34.97 4.64
CA GLY A 402 13.89 -33.92 4.65
C GLY A 402 14.63 -33.84 3.32
N THR A 403 15.23 -32.71 3.00
CA THR A 403 15.99 -32.50 1.76
C THR A 403 17.09 -31.49 1.97
N LYS A 404 18.23 -31.72 1.32
CA LYS A 404 19.35 -30.78 1.28
C LYS A 404 19.39 -30.11 -0.10
N GLY A 405 19.72 -28.83 -0.12
CA GLY A 405 19.84 -28.03 -1.33
C GLY A 405 20.96 -27.01 -1.21
N ILE A 406 21.31 -26.39 -2.33
CA ILE A 406 22.23 -25.25 -2.38
C ILE A 406 21.49 -24.14 -3.10
N HIS A 407 21.47 -22.97 -2.46
CA HIS A 407 21.00 -21.73 -3.07
C HIS A 407 22.20 -20.91 -3.52
N LYS A 408 22.14 -20.38 -4.74
CA LYS A 408 23.19 -19.51 -5.30
C LYS A 408 22.62 -18.12 -5.49
N THR A 409 23.26 -17.12 -4.88
CA THR A 409 22.87 -15.73 -5.10
C THR A 409 23.32 -15.24 -6.48
N ALA A 410 22.77 -14.12 -6.93
CA ALA A 410 23.21 -13.44 -8.14
C ALA A 410 24.71 -13.06 -8.11
N GLU A 411 25.25 -12.82 -6.91
CA GLU A 411 26.67 -12.51 -6.66
C GLU A 411 27.56 -13.77 -6.62
N GLY A 412 26.97 -14.96 -6.73
CA GLY A 412 27.69 -16.24 -6.76
C GLY A 412 28.03 -16.82 -5.39
N LYS A 413 27.53 -16.23 -4.28
CA LYS A 413 27.65 -16.84 -2.95
C LYS A 413 26.75 -18.07 -2.88
N GLU A 414 27.29 -19.15 -2.31
CA GLU A 414 26.56 -20.39 -2.10
C GLU A 414 26.08 -20.48 -0.64
N LEU A 415 24.81 -20.82 -0.45
CA LEU A 415 24.18 -20.99 0.84
C LEU A 415 23.60 -22.40 0.94
N GLN A 416 23.99 -23.15 1.98
CA GLN A 416 23.49 -24.50 2.19
C GLN A 416 22.10 -24.45 2.81
N LEU A 417 21.17 -25.22 2.25
CA LEU A 417 19.80 -25.31 2.75
C LEU A 417 19.53 -26.74 3.23
N GLU A 418 18.89 -26.87 4.39
CA GLU A 418 18.44 -28.16 4.91
C GLU A 418 17.01 -28.04 5.43
N LEU A 419 16.09 -28.75 4.77
CA LEU A 419 14.72 -28.89 5.23
C LEU A 419 14.63 -30.13 6.12
N MET A 420 14.22 -29.93 7.37
CA MET A 420 14.09 -31.03 8.33
C MET A 420 12.88 -31.91 8.00
N PRO A 421 12.98 -33.24 8.26
CA PRO A 421 11.82 -34.11 8.19
C PRO A 421 10.85 -33.78 9.32
N ASN A 422 9.55 -33.91 9.06
CA ASN A 422 8.51 -33.61 10.05
C ASN A 422 7.31 -34.55 9.91
N PRO A 423 6.67 -34.96 11.02
CA PRO A 423 5.42 -35.71 10.96
C PRO A 423 4.25 -34.79 10.57
N SER A 424 3.05 -35.37 10.47
CA SER A 424 1.80 -34.60 10.28
C SER A 424 1.38 -33.78 11.51
N HIS A 425 2.01 -33.97 12.67
CA HIS A 425 1.76 -33.14 13.86
C HIS A 425 2.37 -31.77 13.62
N LEU A 426 1.52 -30.78 13.34
CA LEU A 426 1.94 -29.40 13.07
C LEU A 426 2.72 -28.82 14.26
N GLU A 427 3.67 -27.93 13.97
CA GLU A 427 4.57 -27.26 14.93
C GLU A 427 5.52 -28.18 15.73
N ALA A 428 5.36 -29.50 15.69
CA ALA A 428 6.24 -30.43 16.39
C ALA A 428 7.70 -30.43 15.86
N VAL A 429 7.91 -29.88 14.66
CA VAL A 429 9.24 -29.75 14.04
C VAL A 429 10.03 -28.55 14.57
N ASP A 430 9.36 -27.56 15.17
CA ASP A 430 9.96 -26.30 15.60
C ASP A 430 11.14 -26.52 16.56
N PRO A 431 10.99 -27.21 17.71
CA PRO A 431 12.11 -27.46 18.61
C PRO A 431 13.16 -28.40 18.01
N VAL A 432 12.79 -29.23 17.03
CA VAL A 432 13.72 -30.14 16.35
C VAL A 432 14.69 -29.35 15.46
N VAL A 433 14.18 -28.35 14.75
CA VAL A 433 15.00 -27.43 13.94
C VAL A 433 15.93 -26.62 14.83
N GLU A 434 15.42 -26.05 15.93
CA GLU A 434 16.25 -25.31 16.88
C GLU A 434 17.37 -26.18 17.46
N GLY A 435 17.06 -27.42 17.84
CA GLY A 435 18.07 -28.38 18.32
C GLY A 435 19.11 -28.73 17.25
N ALA A 436 18.71 -28.90 15.99
CA ALA A 436 19.62 -29.18 14.89
C ALA A 436 20.54 -27.98 14.58
N VAL A 437 19.99 -26.77 14.59
CA VAL A 437 20.76 -25.52 14.45
C VAL A 437 21.75 -25.39 15.59
N ARG A 438 21.29 -25.55 16.83
CA ARG A 438 22.15 -25.45 18.01
C ARG A 438 23.28 -26.46 17.96
N ALA A 439 22.99 -27.72 17.62
CA ALA A 439 24.02 -28.74 17.46
C ALA A 439 25.07 -28.36 16.40
N MET A 440 24.65 -27.78 15.27
CA MET A 440 25.59 -27.30 14.25
C MET A 440 26.43 -26.13 14.75
N GLN A 441 25.83 -25.18 15.48
CA GLN A 441 26.52 -24.02 16.05
C GLN A 441 27.56 -24.44 17.10
N ASP A 442 27.25 -25.42 17.96
CA ASP A 442 28.18 -25.93 18.98
C ASP A 442 29.40 -26.63 18.37
N HIS A 443 29.27 -27.19 17.17
CA HIS A 443 30.37 -27.83 16.43
C HIS A 443 31.05 -26.89 15.42
N HIS A 444 30.62 -25.63 15.35
CA HIS A 444 31.16 -24.66 14.41
C HIS A 444 32.44 -24.01 14.96
N GLU A 445 33.49 -23.93 14.15
CA GLU A 445 34.81 -23.43 14.60
C GLU A 445 34.88 -21.90 14.78
N SER A 446 33.87 -21.17 14.31
CA SER A 446 33.81 -19.70 14.39
C SER A 446 33.29 -19.19 15.73
N GLU A 447 33.91 -18.14 16.26
CA GLU A 447 33.41 -17.39 17.44
C GLU A 447 32.00 -16.80 17.22
N ASN A 448 31.57 -16.61 15.95
CA ASN A 448 30.26 -16.08 15.57
C ASN A 448 29.34 -17.15 14.98
N ALA A 449 29.41 -18.40 15.46
CA ALA A 449 28.61 -19.52 14.98
C ALA A 449 27.10 -19.20 14.84
N GLN A 450 26.54 -18.39 15.74
CA GLN A 450 25.14 -17.97 15.72
C GLN A 450 24.76 -17.12 14.50
N GLN A 451 25.70 -16.38 13.92
CA GLN A 451 25.46 -15.60 12.69
C GLN A 451 25.61 -16.45 11.43
N LYS A 452 26.21 -17.64 11.54
CA LYS A 452 26.53 -18.52 10.41
C LYS A 452 25.44 -19.53 10.09
N VAL A 453 24.63 -19.90 11.08
CA VAL A 453 23.58 -20.91 10.95
C VAL A 453 22.23 -20.30 11.36
N LEU A 454 21.30 -20.19 10.41
CA LEU A 454 20.02 -19.52 10.59
C LEU A 454 18.85 -20.52 10.62
N PRO A 455 18.03 -20.56 11.68
CA PRO A 455 16.74 -21.24 11.68
C PRO A 455 15.66 -20.39 10.99
N VAL A 456 14.87 -21.05 10.13
CA VAL A 456 13.67 -20.48 9.51
C VAL A 456 12.50 -21.44 9.71
N LEU A 457 11.45 -20.97 10.37
CA LEU A 457 10.26 -21.76 10.68
C LEU A 457 9.03 -21.18 9.96
N MET A 458 8.30 -22.05 9.26
CA MET A 458 7.10 -21.72 8.49
C MET A 458 5.87 -22.40 9.08
N HIS A 459 4.90 -21.59 9.50
CA HIS A 459 3.74 -22.02 10.27
C HIS A 459 2.43 -21.77 9.50
N GLY A 460 1.38 -22.50 9.87
CA GLY A 460 0.02 -22.11 9.51
C GLY A 460 -0.59 -21.24 10.61
N ASP A 461 -1.35 -20.21 10.25
CA ASP A 461 -2.01 -19.28 11.16
C ASP A 461 -2.71 -19.95 12.36
N ALA A 462 -3.57 -20.94 12.10
CA ALA A 462 -4.34 -21.63 13.15
C ALA A 462 -3.47 -22.51 14.06
N ALA A 463 -2.44 -23.14 13.50
CA ALA A 463 -1.56 -24.03 14.24
C ALA A 463 -0.58 -23.25 15.12
N PHE A 464 -0.04 -22.14 14.60
CA PHE A 464 0.81 -21.22 15.34
C PHE A 464 0.14 -20.69 16.60
N ALA A 465 -1.15 -20.32 16.51
CA ALA A 465 -1.92 -19.84 17.64
C ALA A 465 -2.40 -20.95 18.60
N GLY A 466 -2.59 -22.17 18.09
CA GLY A 466 -3.28 -23.25 18.82
C GLY A 466 -2.37 -24.30 19.47
N GLN A 467 -1.14 -24.48 18.99
CA GLN A 467 -0.23 -25.52 19.50
C GLN A 467 0.68 -24.99 20.61
N GLY A 468 0.65 -25.64 21.78
CA GLY A 468 1.46 -25.23 22.94
C GLY A 468 2.98 -25.36 22.75
N VAL A 469 3.43 -26.15 21.78
CA VAL A 469 4.87 -26.29 21.46
C VAL A 469 5.48 -25.00 20.90
N VAL A 470 4.66 -24.12 20.30
CA VAL A 470 5.10 -22.82 19.78
C VAL A 470 5.58 -21.90 20.90
N PRO A 471 4.76 -21.55 21.92
CA PRO A 471 5.24 -20.74 23.04
C PRO A 471 6.34 -21.43 23.86
N GLU A 472 6.34 -22.78 23.96
CA GLU A 472 7.46 -23.51 24.58
C GLU A 472 8.77 -23.25 23.84
N THR A 473 8.77 -23.31 22.50
CA THR A 473 9.94 -23.06 21.65
C THR A 473 10.37 -21.60 21.71
N LEU A 474 9.43 -20.66 21.61
CA LEU A 474 9.72 -19.22 21.74
C LEU A 474 10.35 -18.88 23.10
N ASN A 475 9.86 -19.49 24.18
CA ASN A 475 10.41 -19.29 25.53
C ASN A 475 11.86 -19.79 25.66
N MET A 476 12.27 -20.76 24.85
CA MET A 476 13.65 -21.29 24.84
C MET A 476 14.64 -20.39 24.06
N SER A 477 14.16 -19.46 23.23
CA SER A 477 14.99 -18.67 22.31
C SER A 477 16.15 -17.90 22.95
N GLN A 478 16.00 -17.48 24.21
CA GLN A 478 17.02 -16.71 24.96
C GLN A 478 17.76 -17.53 26.04
N LEU A 479 17.39 -18.80 26.23
CA LEU A 479 18.03 -19.64 27.25
C LEU A 479 19.43 -20.08 26.79
N GLU A 480 20.44 -20.00 27.65
CA GLU A 480 21.82 -20.29 27.28
C GLU A 480 22.02 -21.70 26.66
N GLY A 481 21.29 -22.70 27.16
CA GLY A 481 21.33 -24.07 26.64
C GLY A 481 20.58 -24.30 25.33
N TYR A 482 19.76 -23.34 24.88
CA TYR A 482 18.86 -23.51 23.72
C TYR A 482 18.94 -22.41 22.67
N LYS A 483 19.49 -21.22 23.02
CA LYS A 483 19.55 -20.07 22.11
C LYS A 483 20.31 -20.40 20.83
N THR A 484 19.78 -19.92 19.72
CA THR A 484 20.31 -20.09 18.36
C THR A 484 20.67 -18.77 17.68
N GLY A 485 20.56 -17.63 18.38
CA GLY A 485 20.84 -16.31 17.81
C GLY A 485 19.63 -15.62 17.18
N GLY A 486 18.46 -16.24 17.26
CA GLY A 486 17.20 -15.73 16.73
C GLY A 486 16.70 -16.56 15.54
N THR A 487 15.38 -16.63 15.40
CA THR A 487 14.68 -17.43 14.40
C THR A 487 13.78 -16.55 13.55
N ILE A 488 13.81 -16.74 12.24
CA ILE A 488 12.85 -16.08 11.34
C ILE A 488 11.60 -16.95 11.26
N HIS A 489 10.49 -16.42 11.78
CA HIS A 489 9.18 -17.06 11.71
C HIS A 489 8.36 -16.48 10.55
N ILE A 490 7.80 -17.33 9.72
CA ILE A 490 6.92 -16.98 8.61
C ILE A 490 5.58 -17.67 8.85
N ILE A 491 4.50 -16.90 8.95
CA ILE A 491 3.15 -17.43 9.15
C ILE A 491 2.37 -17.25 7.84
N ILE A 492 1.84 -18.36 7.29
CA ILE A 492 1.19 -18.43 5.97
C ILE A 492 -0.33 -18.50 6.09
#